data_AF-A0A045IZ26-F1
#
_entry.id   AF-A0A045IZ26-F1
#
_cell.length_a   1.000
_cell.length_b   1.000
_cell.length_c   1.000
_cell.angle_alpha   90.00
_cell.angle_beta   90.00
_cell.angle_gamma   90.00
#
_symmetry.space_group_name_H-M   'P 1'
#
loop_
_entity.id
_entity.type
_entity.pdbx_description
1 polymer ?
#
loop_
_entity_poly.entity_id
_entity_poly.type
_entity_poly.pdbx_seq_one_letter_code
_entity_poly.pdbx_strand_id
1 'polypeptide(L)'
;MQGISVTGLVKRGWMVRSVFDTIDGIDQLGEQLASVTVTLDKLAAIQPQLVALLPDEIASQQINRELALANYATMSGIYAQTAALIENAAAMGQAFDAAKNDDSFYLPPEAFDNPDFQRGLKLFLSADGKAARMIISHEGDPATPEGISHIDAIKQAAHEAVKGTPMAGAGIYLAGTAATFKDIQDGATYDLLIAGIAALSLILLIMMIITRSLVAALVIVGTVALSLGASFGLSVLVWQHLLGIQLYWIVLALAVILLLAVGSDYNLLLISRFKEEIGAGLNTGIIRAMAGTGGVVTAAGLVFAATMSSFVFSDLRVLGQIGTTIGLGLLFDTLVVRAFMTPSIAVLLGRWFWWPQRVRPRPASRMLRPYGPRPVVRELLLREGNDDPRTQVATHR
;
A
#
# COMPACT_ATOMS: atom_id res chain seq x y z
N MET A 1 59.81 71.57 -125.13
CA MET A 1 61.24 71.43 -124.77
C MET A 1 61.53 72.36 -123.60
N GLN A 2 62.04 71.77 -122.52
CA GLN A 2 62.86 72.34 -121.42
C GLN A 2 62.42 73.65 -120.74
N GLY A 3 62.06 73.50 -119.46
CA GLY A 3 61.95 74.59 -118.49
C GLY A 3 63.21 74.70 -117.61
N ILE A 4 63.46 75.92 -117.14
CA ILE A 4 64.48 76.25 -116.14
C ILE A 4 63.83 77.08 -115.02
N SER A 5 63.96 76.55 -113.79
CA SER A 5 64.19 77.20 -112.49
C SER A 5 63.27 78.33 -111.98
N VAL A 6 62.51 78.03 -110.91
CA VAL A 6 62.50 78.84 -109.66
C VAL A 6 62.24 77.88 -108.47
N THR A 7 63.29 77.23 -107.95
CA THR A 7 63.20 76.28 -106.81
C THR A 7 64.07 76.72 -105.62
N GLY A 8 64.54 77.97 -105.58
CA GLY A 8 65.60 78.40 -104.65
C GLY A 8 65.16 78.96 -103.29
N LEU A 9 63.97 79.57 -103.16
CA LEU A 9 63.68 80.47 -102.02
C LEU A 9 62.78 79.89 -100.93
N VAL A 10 61.94 78.89 -101.21
CA VAL A 10 60.98 78.36 -100.22
C VAL A 10 61.56 77.22 -99.35
N LYS A 11 62.62 76.53 -99.82
CA LYS A 11 63.26 75.41 -99.10
C LYS A 11 64.08 75.82 -97.86
N ARG A 12 64.50 77.09 -97.74
CA ARG A 12 65.27 77.55 -96.56
C ARG A 12 64.40 77.86 -95.34
N GLY A 13 63.13 78.26 -95.52
CA GLY A 13 62.24 78.60 -94.39
C GLY A 13 61.78 77.40 -93.56
N TRP A 14 61.58 76.24 -94.18
CA TRP A 14 61.16 75.01 -93.48
C TRP A 14 62.31 74.31 -92.74
N MET A 15 63.54 74.41 -93.25
CA MET A 15 64.72 73.87 -92.58
C MET A 15 65.06 74.67 -91.31
N VAL A 16 64.80 75.98 -91.31
CA VAL A 16 65.00 76.82 -90.11
C VAL A 16 63.95 76.49 -89.03
N ARG A 17 62.69 76.28 -89.41
CA ARG A 17 61.61 75.92 -88.48
C ARG A 17 61.78 74.53 -87.86
N SER A 18 62.22 73.53 -88.62
CA SER A 18 62.48 72.19 -88.06
C SER A 18 63.65 72.18 -87.09
N VAL A 19 64.65 73.03 -87.30
CA VAL A 19 65.77 73.21 -86.36
C VAL A 19 65.25 73.81 -85.05
N PHE A 20 64.36 74.80 -85.11
CA PHE A 20 63.71 75.37 -83.91
C PHE A 20 62.82 74.35 -83.18
N ASP A 21 62.02 73.54 -83.89
CA ASP A 21 61.21 72.49 -83.24
C ASP A 21 62.06 71.40 -82.56
N THR A 22 63.23 71.03 -83.13
CA THR A 22 64.19 70.15 -82.44
C THR A 22 64.85 70.82 -81.24
N ILE A 23 65.05 72.14 -81.27
CA ILE A 23 65.61 72.89 -80.13
C ILE A 23 64.56 72.97 -79.02
N ASP A 24 63.30 73.26 -79.34
CA ASP A 24 62.19 73.26 -78.38
C ASP A 24 61.95 71.87 -77.77
N GLY A 25 62.11 70.79 -78.55
CA GLY A 25 62.04 69.41 -78.04
C GLY A 25 63.21 69.04 -77.11
N ILE A 26 64.38 69.66 -77.29
CA ILE A 26 65.53 69.51 -76.39
C ILE A 26 65.30 70.28 -75.08
N ASP A 27 64.67 71.46 -75.14
CA ASP A 27 64.29 72.23 -73.94
C ASP A 27 63.22 71.50 -73.12
N GLN A 28 62.23 70.89 -73.77
CA GLN A 28 61.18 70.11 -73.10
C GLN A 28 61.73 68.84 -72.42
N LEU A 29 62.73 68.19 -73.03
CA LEU A 29 63.47 67.09 -72.41
C LEU A 29 64.33 67.56 -71.24
N GLY A 30 64.91 68.76 -71.32
CA GLY A 30 65.63 69.41 -70.23
C GLY A 30 64.73 69.68 -69.01
N GLU A 31 63.51 70.16 -69.24
CA GLU A 31 62.51 70.37 -68.18
C GLU A 31 62.02 69.06 -67.54
N GLN A 32 61.80 68.01 -68.35
CA GLN A 32 61.42 66.70 -67.82
C GLN A 32 62.55 66.06 -67.00
N LEU A 33 63.79 66.12 -67.47
CA LEU A 33 64.96 65.66 -66.71
C LEU A 33 65.14 66.46 -65.42
N ALA A 34 64.90 67.76 -65.44
CA ALA A 34 64.90 68.58 -64.22
C ALA A 34 63.79 68.15 -63.24
N SER A 35 62.57 67.87 -63.73
CA SER A 35 61.46 67.41 -62.88
C SER A 35 61.70 66.02 -62.26
N VAL A 36 62.34 65.10 -62.99
CA VAL A 36 62.75 63.78 -62.48
C VAL A 36 63.80 63.94 -61.39
N THR A 37 64.74 64.86 -61.58
CA THR A 37 65.78 65.16 -60.58
C THR A 37 65.16 65.70 -59.28
N VAL A 38 64.20 66.64 -59.39
CA VAL A 38 63.43 67.16 -58.24
C VAL A 38 62.61 66.06 -57.54
N THR A 39 62.10 65.09 -58.29
CA THR A 39 61.33 63.96 -57.73
C THR A 39 62.23 62.96 -57.02
N LEU A 40 63.44 62.73 -57.55
CA LEU A 40 64.48 61.94 -56.90
C LEU A 40 64.97 62.61 -55.61
N ASP A 41 65.12 63.94 -55.59
CA ASP A 41 65.46 64.70 -54.38
C ASP A 41 64.36 64.59 -53.31
N LYS A 42 63.08 64.60 -53.71
CA LYS A 42 61.96 64.35 -52.78
C LYS A 42 61.99 62.93 -52.21
N LEU A 43 62.29 61.93 -53.02
CA LEU A 43 62.45 60.54 -52.57
C LEU A 43 63.66 60.39 -51.62
N ALA A 44 64.78 61.05 -51.93
CA ALA A 44 65.97 61.08 -51.09
C ALA A 44 65.72 61.78 -49.74
N ALA A 45 64.84 62.79 -49.70
CA ALA A 45 64.44 63.46 -48.48
C ALA A 45 63.47 62.63 -47.61
N ILE A 46 62.61 61.80 -48.22
CA ILE A 46 61.61 60.98 -47.51
C ILE A 46 62.18 59.65 -47.00
N GLN A 47 63.16 59.08 -47.70
CA GLN A 47 63.80 57.81 -47.33
C GLN A 47 64.33 57.78 -45.87
N PRO A 48 65.04 58.78 -45.35
CA PRO A 48 65.46 58.79 -43.95
C PRO A 48 64.29 58.95 -42.97
N GLN A 49 63.17 59.59 -43.37
CA GLN A 49 61.97 59.69 -42.53
C GLN A 49 61.25 58.35 -42.39
N LEU A 50 61.17 57.56 -43.46
CA LEU A 50 60.62 56.20 -43.42
C LEU A 50 61.50 55.26 -42.57
N VAL A 51 62.82 55.37 -42.69
CA VAL A 51 63.77 54.56 -41.89
C VAL A 51 63.69 54.93 -40.41
N ALA A 52 63.41 56.20 -40.08
CA ALA A 52 63.22 56.64 -38.70
C ALA A 52 61.94 56.09 -38.04
N LEU A 53 60.93 55.68 -38.81
CA LEU A 53 59.67 55.11 -38.33
C LEU A 53 59.70 53.59 -38.12
N LEU A 54 60.64 52.89 -38.77
CA LEU A 54 60.78 51.42 -38.64
C LEU A 54 61.01 50.94 -37.19
N PRO A 55 61.83 51.59 -36.35
CA PRO A 55 62.04 51.16 -34.97
C PRO A 55 60.75 51.21 -34.14
N ASP A 56 59.94 52.24 -34.31
CA ASP A 56 58.67 52.42 -33.57
C ASP A 56 57.61 51.39 -34.01
N GLU A 57 57.56 51.07 -35.31
CA GLU A 57 56.64 50.05 -35.83
C GLU A 57 57.06 48.64 -35.35
N ILE A 58 58.36 48.34 -35.33
CA ILE A 58 58.90 47.10 -34.78
C ILE A 58 58.62 47.01 -33.27
N ALA A 59 58.79 48.10 -32.51
CA ALA A 59 58.48 48.14 -31.09
C ALA A 59 56.98 47.89 -30.83
N SER A 60 56.10 48.50 -31.61
CA SER A 60 54.65 48.27 -31.53
C SER A 60 54.27 46.81 -31.85
N GLN A 61 54.88 46.21 -32.88
CA GLN A 61 54.68 44.80 -33.22
C GLN A 61 55.22 43.85 -32.13
N GLN A 62 56.34 44.19 -31.50
CA GLN A 62 56.89 43.43 -30.37
C GLN A 62 55.96 43.49 -29.16
N ILE A 63 55.41 44.67 -28.84
CA ILE A 63 54.41 44.84 -27.77
C ILE A 63 53.14 44.04 -28.07
N ASN A 64 52.63 44.09 -29.31
CA ASN A 64 51.47 43.29 -29.70
C ASN A 64 51.74 41.78 -29.60
N ARG A 65 52.94 41.33 -29.96
CA ARG A 65 53.35 39.94 -29.81
C ARG A 65 53.43 39.54 -28.34
N GLU A 66 54.01 40.36 -27.48
CA GLU A 66 54.02 40.12 -26.02
C GLU A 66 52.61 40.08 -25.44
N LEU A 67 51.74 41.01 -25.83
CA LEU A 67 50.34 41.02 -25.39
C LEU A 67 49.60 39.77 -25.85
N ALA A 68 49.80 39.32 -27.10
CA ALA A 68 49.21 38.10 -27.62
C ALA A 68 49.71 36.86 -26.86
N LEU A 69 51.01 36.79 -26.55
CA LEU A 69 51.59 35.70 -25.75
C LEU A 69 51.10 35.72 -24.30
N ALA A 70 50.97 36.90 -23.68
CA ALA A 70 50.43 37.06 -22.34
C ALA A 70 48.94 36.67 -22.27
N ASN A 71 48.15 37.06 -23.27
CA ASN A 71 46.74 36.65 -23.40
C ASN A 71 46.62 35.14 -23.60
N TYR A 72 47.46 34.54 -24.44
CA TYR A 72 47.50 33.10 -24.65
C TYR A 72 47.86 32.36 -23.35
N ALA A 73 48.91 32.80 -22.65
CA ALA A 73 49.31 32.23 -21.37
C ALA A 73 48.17 32.31 -20.34
N THR A 74 47.50 33.46 -20.25
CA THR A 74 46.36 33.67 -19.34
C THR A 74 45.17 32.77 -19.69
N MET A 75 44.74 32.73 -20.96
CA MET A 75 43.66 31.85 -21.40
C MET A 75 44.02 30.38 -21.21
N SER A 76 45.25 29.98 -21.55
CA SER A 76 45.71 28.60 -21.37
C SER A 76 45.72 28.18 -19.90
N GLY A 77 46.10 29.08 -18.98
CA GLY A 77 46.03 28.85 -17.55
C GLY A 77 44.60 28.69 -17.05
N ILE A 78 43.68 29.53 -17.51
CA ILE A 78 42.24 29.42 -17.19
C ILE A 78 41.66 28.11 -17.71
N TYR A 79 41.98 27.73 -18.96
CA TYR A 79 41.53 26.46 -19.53
C TYR A 79 42.13 25.24 -18.84
N ALA A 80 43.41 25.29 -18.46
CA ALA A 80 44.03 24.23 -17.68
C ALA A 80 43.39 24.10 -16.30
N GLN A 81 43.05 25.22 -15.66
CA GLN A 81 42.37 25.24 -14.37
C GLN A 81 40.93 24.69 -14.46
N THR A 82 40.16 25.08 -15.48
CA THR A 82 38.81 24.53 -15.69
C THR A 82 38.83 23.06 -16.09
N ALA A 83 39.79 22.64 -16.92
CA ALA A 83 40.00 21.23 -17.25
C ALA A 83 40.34 20.40 -16.00
N ALA A 84 41.22 20.89 -15.12
CA ALA A 84 41.57 20.22 -13.87
C ALA A 84 40.39 20.11 -12.89
N LEU A 85 39.48 21.10 -12.87
CA LEU A 85 38.24 21.04 -12.05
C LEU A 85 37.29 19.94 -12.56
N ILE A 86 37.11 19.83 -13.87
CA ILE A 86 36.28 18.79 -14.50
C ILE A 86 36.91 17.41 -14.31
N GLU A 87 38.23 17.31 -14.50
CA GLU A 87 38.99 16.07 -14.29
C GLU A 87 38.88 15.59 -12.84
N ASN A 88 38.93 16.50 -11.86
CA ASN A 88 38.74 16.14 -10.44
C ASN A 88 37.34 15.59 -10.15
N ALA A 89 36.29 16.17 -10.73
CA ALA A 89 34.92 15.68 -10.55
C ALA A 89 34.73 14.30 -11.21
N ALA A 90 35.28 14.11 -12.41
CA ALA A 90 35.26 12.82 -13.11
C ALA A 90 36.11 11.76 -12.38
N ALA A 91 37.29 12.13 -11.87
CA ALA A 91 38.17 11.26 -11.12
C ALA A 91 37.56 10.88 -9.75
N MET A 92 36.86 11.80 -9.08
CA MET A 92 36.07 11.49 -7.88
C MET A 92 34.95 10.51 -8.17
N GLY A 93 34.20 10.69 -9.27
CA GLY A 93 33.19 9.74 -9.71
C GLY A 93 33.78 8.34 -9.96
N GLN A 94 34.88 8.26 -10.70
CA GLN A 94 35.58 7.00 -10.97
C GLN A 94 36.17 6.36 -9.70
N ALA A 95 36.67 7.15 -8.76
CA ALA A 95 37.18 6.66 -7.49
C ALA A 95 36.06 6.08 -6.61
N PHE A 96 34.87 6.69 -6.60
CA PHE A 96 33.69 6.15 -5.92
C PHE A 96 33.20 4.85 -6.56
N ASP A 97 33.09 4.80 -7.88
CA ASP A 97 32.72 3.57 -8.62
C ASP A 97 33.76 2.45 -8.37
N ALA A 98 35.05 2.79 -8.36
CA ALA A 98 36.13 1.85 -8.09
C ALA A 98 36.15 1.36 -6.63
N ALA A 99 35.70 2.19 -5.68
CA ALA A 99 35.59 1.82 -4.28
C ALA A 99 34.51 0.75 -4.03
N LYS A 100 33.60 0.51 -4.98
CA LYS A 100 32.48 -0.43 -4.87
C LYS A 100 31.71 -0.27 -3.55
N ASN A 101 31.57 0.98 -3.11
CA ASN A 101 30.80 1.28 -1.93
C ASN A 101 29.35 1.48 -2.35
N ASP A 102 28.50 0.50 -2.07
CA ASP A 102 27.08 0.54 -2.43
C ASP A 102 26.27 1.53 -1.55
N ASP A 103 26.89 2.09 -0.50
CA ASP A 103 26.19 2.97 0.46
C ASP A 103 26.08 4.42 -0.02
N SER A 104 26.85 4.85 -1.03
CA SER A 104 26.84 6.24 -1.48
C SER A 104 27.30 6.40 -2.92
N PHE A 105 26.78 7.42 -3.60
CA PHE A 105 27.19 7.78 -4.96
C PHE A 105 27.53 9.27 -5.03
N TYR A 106 28.47 9.61 -5.92
CA TYR A 106 28.82 10.99 -6.18
C TYR A 106 27.88 11.58 -7.25
N LEU A 107 27.20 12.68 -6.93
CA LEU A 107 26.40 13.44 -7.89
C LEU A 107 27.09 14.79 -8.15
N PRO A 108 27.54 15.06 -9.39
CA PRO A 108 28.17 16.34 -9.74
C PRO A 108 27.21 17.52 -9.54
N PRO A 109 27.69 18.71 -9.13
CA PRO A 109 26.85 19.90 -8.96
C PRO A 109 26.09 20.30 -10.23
N GLU A 110 26.68 20.07 -11.40
CA GLU A 110 26.10 20.40 -12.71
C GLU A 110 24.84 19.57 -13.01
N ALA A 111 24.69 18.39 -12.37
CA ALA A 111 23.51 17.55 -12.53
C ALA A 111 22.24 18.24 -11.99
N PHE A 112 22.37 19.14 -11.02
CA PHE A 112 21.24 19.90 -10.45
C PHE A 112 20.69 20.97 -11.41
N ASP A 113 21.49 21.40 -12.39
CA ASP A 113 21.09 22.37 -13.42
C ASP A 113 20.37 21.71 -14.61
N ASN A 114 20.38 20.37 -14.68
CA ASN A 114 19.70 19.65 -15.74
C ASN A 114 18.16 19.80 -15.62
N PRO A 115 17.46 20.27 -16.68
CA PRO A 115 16.01 20.50 -16.64
C PRO A 115 15.20 19.23 -16.37
N ASP A 116 15.67 18.06 -16.80
CA ASP A 116 15.00 16.79 -16.53
C ASP A 116 15.19 16.35 -15.07
N PHE A 117 16.37 16.60 -14.49
CA PHE A 117 16.64 16.36 -13.07
C PHE A 117 15.76 17.24 -12.17
N GLN A 118 15.62 18.53 -12.52
CA GLN A 118 14.72 19.44 -11.80
C GLN A 118 13.24 19.02 -11.90
N ARG A 119 12.82 18.46 -13.04
CA ARG A 119 11.47 17.89 -13.19
C ARG A 119 11.30 16.66 -12.30
N GLY A 120 12.31 15.79 -12.24
CA GLY A 120 12.35 14.63 -11.35
C GLY A 120 12.26 15.02 -9.88
N LEU A 121 13.08 15.97 -9.42
CA LEU A 121 13.05 16.49 -8.05
C LEU A 121 11.64 16.94 -7.65
N LYS A 122 10.91 17.65 -8.52
CA LYS A 122 9.53 18.08 -8.25
C LYS A 122 8.52 16.94 -8.13
N LEU A 123 8.80 15.77 -8.71
CA LEU A 123 7.92 14.59 -8.66
C LEU A 123 8.20 13.68 -7.46
N PHE A 124 9.42 13.71 -6.94
CA PHE A 124 9.87 12.80 -5.87
C PHE A 124 10.14 13.52 -4.55
N LEU A 125 10.39 14.82 -4.52
CA LEU A 125 10.53 15.61 -3.30
C LEU A 125 9.36 16.56 -3.12
N SER A 126 8.99 16.81 -1.87
CA SER A 126 8.02 17.84 -1.52
C SER A 126 8.56 19.24 -1.80
N ALA A 127 7.67 20.21 -2.02
CA ALA A 127 8.04 21.59 -2.29
C ALA A 127 8.83 22.25 -1.12
N ASP A 128 8.66 21.76 0.10
CA ASP A 128 9.39 22.19 1.29
C ASP A 128 10.68 21.39 1.55
N GLY A 129 10.98 20.37 0.73
CA GLY A 129 12.16 19.52 0.83
C GLY A 129 12.17 18.58 2.04
N LYS A 130 11.05 18.43 2.76
CA LYS A 130 10.97 17.62 3.99
C LYS A 130 10.49 16.19 3.77
N ALA A 131 9.94 15.88 2.60
CA ALA A 131 9.48 14.54 2.27
C ALA A 131 10.06 14.10 0.93
N ALA A 132 10.48 12.84 0.89
CA ALA A 132 10.89 12.14 -0.32
C ALA A 132 9.96 10.95 -0.55
N ARG A 133 9.52 10.78 -1.80
CA ARG A 133 8.79 9.62 -2.27
C ARG A 133 9.75 8.73 -3.04
N MET A 134 9.69 7.44 -2.79
CA MET A 134 10.36 6.42 -3.59
C MET A 134 9.31 5.46 -4.13
N ILE A 135 9.50 4.99 -5.36
CA ILE A 135 8.63 3.98 -5.97
C ILE A 135 9.37 2.66 -5.93
N ILE A 136 8.78 1.69 -5.25
CA ILE A 136 9.34 0.34 -5.11
C ILE A 136 8.46 -0.58 -5.95
N SER A 137 9.09 -1.26 -6.91
CA SER A 137 8.45 -2.33 -7.68
C SER A 137 9.07 -3.65 -7.22
N HIS A 138 8.24 -4.56 -6.72
CA HIS A 138 8.67 -5.91 -6.35
C HIS A 138 8.16 -6.91 -7.38
N GLU A 139 8.80 -8.07 -7.43
CA GLU A 139 8.38 -9.17 -8.29
C GLU A 139 7.09 -9.82 -7.74
N GLY A 140 6.23 -10.31 -8.65
CA GLY A 140 4.95 -10.95 -8.31
C GLY A 140 3.76 -9.98 -8.21
N ASP A 141 2.57 -10.55 -8.03
CA ASP A 141 1.32 -9.79 -7.91
C ASP A 141 1.17 -9.22 -6.48
N PRO A 142 1.05 -7.89 -6.32
CA PRO A 142 0.90 -7.24 -5.01
C PRO A 142 -0.39 -7.63 -4.25
N ALA A 143 -1.38 -8.25 -4.91
CA ALA A 143 -2.61 -8.72 -4.27
C ALA A 143 -2.53 -10.18 -3.78
N THR A 144 -1.35 -10.81 -3.86
CA THR A 144 -1.13 -12.19 -3.39
C THR A 144 -0.49 -12.23 -2.00
N PRO A 145 -0.64 -13.33 -1.24
CA PRO A 145 0.03 -13.51 0.05
C PRO A 145 1.55 -13.33 -0.04
N GLU A 146 2.15 -13.76 -1.14
CA GLU A 146 3.59 -13.61 -1.42
C GLU A 146 3.96 -12.13 -1.54
N GLY A 147 3.25 -11.37 -2.40
CA GLY A 147 3.49 -9.94 -2.57
C GLY A 147 3.26 -9.13 -1.28
N ILE A 148 2.25 -9.49 -0.50
CA ILE A 148 1.95 -8.86 0.80
C ILE A 148 3.06 -9.15 1.83
N SER A 149 3.66 -10.35 1.80
CA SER A 149 4.71 -10.73 2.76
C SER A 149 5.99 -9.90 2.64
N HIS A 150 6.27 -9.33 1.46
CA HIS A 150 7.44 -8.49 1.23
C HIS A 150 7.36 -7.15 1.97
N ILE A 151 6.16 -6.70 2.33
CA ILE A 151 5.92 -5.36 2.90
C ILE A 151 6.68 -5.13 4.21
N ASP A 152 6.65 -6.10 5.12
CA ASP A 152 7.32 -5.97 6.41
C ASP A 152 8.84 -5.91 6.24
N ALA A 153 9.40 -6.72 5.34
CA ALA A 153 10.82 -6.71 5.02
C ALA A 153 11.26 -5.39 4.36
N ILE A 154 10.47 -4.84 3.44
CA ILE A 154 10.73 -3.54 2.82
C ILE A 154 10.74 -2.42 3.87
N LYS A 155 9.75 -2.42 4.76
CA LYS A 155 9.63 -1.43 5.83
C LYS A 155 10.81 -1.52 6.81
N GLN A 156 11.22 -2.74 7.17
CA GLN A 156 12.36 -2.98 8.02
C GLN A 156 13.67 -2.54 7.36
N ALA A 157 13.90 -2.92 6.09
CA ALA A 157 15.09 -2.52 5.34
C ALA A 157 15.19 -0.98 5.22
N ALA A 158 14.08 -0.30 4.95
CA ALA A 158 14.04 1.16 4.92
C ALA A 158 14.38 1.77 6.30
N HIS A 159 13.88 1.17 7.39
CA HIS A 159 14.18 1.62 8.75
C HIS A 159 15.64 1.37 9.14
N GLU A 160 16.24 0.29 8.65
CA GLU A 160 17.65 -0.03 8.87
C GLU A 160 18.59 0.86 8.05
N ALA A 161 18.27 1.12 6.78
CA ALA A 161 19.08 1.96 5.90
C ALA A 161 19.22 3.41 6.40
N VAL A 162 18.22 3.91 7.13
CA VAL A 162 18.21 5.28 7.64
C VAL A 162 18.96 5.41 8.98
N LYS A 163 19.28 4.29 9.65
CA LYS A 163 20.09 4.31 10.90
C LYS A 163 21.49 4.82 10.61
N GLY A 164 22.01 5.66 11.51
CA GLY A 164 23.35 6.25 11.35
C GLY A 164 23.42 7.42 10.37
N THR A 165 22.31 7.76 9.70
CA THR A 165 22.21 8.95 8.84
C THR A 165 21.56 10.12 9.58
N PRO A 166 21.70 11.38 9.09
CA PRO A 166 20.94 12.52 9.60
C PRO A 166 19.42 12.34 9.55
N MET A 167 18.93 11.36 8.78
CA MET A 167 17.52 11.04 8.60
C MET A 167 16.99 10.03 9.62
N ALA A 168 17.79 9.60 10.61
CA ALA A 168 17.41 8.59 11.62
C ALA A 168 16.03 8.83 12.29
N GLY A 169 15.59 10.09 12.40
CA GLY A 169 14.28 10.46 12.97
C GLY A 169 13.14 10.60 11.95
N ALA A 170 13.35 10.27 10.67
CA ALA A 170 12.36 10.44 9.62
C ALA A 170 11.22 9.41 9.76
N GLY A 171 9.98 9.86 9.54
CA GLY A 171 8.83 8.97 9.46
C GLY A 171 8.83 8.22 8.13
N ILE A 172 8.80 6.88 8.19
CA ILE A 172 8.74 6.02 7.01
C ILE A 172 7.31 5.53 6.85
N TYR A 173 6.69 5.91 5.72
CA TYR A 173 5.35 5.51 5.36
C TYR A 173 5.40 4.75 4.05
N LEU A 174 4.68 3.63 4.00
CA LEU A 174 4.57 2.80 2.81
C LEU A 174 3.12 2.81 2.34
N ALA A 175 2.92 3.03 1.06
CA ALA A 175 1.61 3.05 0.42
C ALA A 175 1.66 2.30 -0.90
N GLY A 176 0.50 1.88 -1.39
CA GLY A 176 0.37 1.06 -2.59
C GLY A 176 -0.48 -0.17 -2.34
N THR A 177 -0.79 -0.92 -3.39
CA THR A 177 -1.74 -2.04 -3.34
C THR A 177 -1.38 -3.07 -2.27
N ALA A 178 -0.14 -3.58 -2.27
CA ALA A 178 0.30 -4.59 -1.31
C ALA A 178 0.32 -4.07 0.14
N ALA A 179 0.75 -2.83 0.37
CA ALA A 179 0.72 -2.20 1.69
C ALA A 179 -0.73 -2.03 2.20
N THR A 180 -1.65 -1.60 1.35
CA THR A 180 -3.07 -1.50 1.71
C THR A 180 -3.68 -2.85 2.04
N PHE A 181 -3.38 -3.91 1.28
CA PHE A 181 -3.86 -5.26 1.59
C PHE A 181 -3.26 -5.81 2.88
N LYS A 182 -1.99 -5.52 3.19
CA LYS A 182 -1.37 -5.85 4.47
C LYS A 182 -2.12 -5.18 5.63
N ASP A 183 -2.38 -3.89 5.52
CA ASP A 183 -3.11 -3.13 6.55
C ASP A 183 -4.54 -3.68 6.76
N ILE A 184 -5.24 -4.04 5.67
CA ILE A 184 -6.56 -4.68 5.74
C ILE A 184 -6.48 -6.05 6.41
N GLN A 185 -5.47 -6.86 6.08
CA GLN A 185 -5.30 -8.20 6.65
C GLN A 185 -5.00 -8.14 8.15
N ASP A 186 -4.09 -7.25 8.56
CA ASP A 186 -3.78 -7.01 9.97
C ASP A 186 -5.01 -6.50 10.71
N GLY A 187 -5.67 -5.47 10.17
CA GLY A 187 -6.90 -4.90 10.73
C GLY A 187 -7.99 -5.95 10.91
N ALA A 188 -8.27 -6.75 9.87
CA ALA A 188 -9.24 -7.83 9.94
C ALA A 188 -8.89 -8.88 11.01
N THR A 189 -7.60 -9.18 11.20
CA THR A 189 -7.15 -10.15 12.22
C THR A 189 -7.41 -9.63 13.63
N TYR A 190 -7.03 -8.38 13.90
CA TYR A 190 -7.28 -7.75 15.20
C TYR A 190 -8.78 -7.56 15.46
N ASP A 191 -9.53 -7.07 14.48
CA ASP A 191 -10.97 -6.86 14.60
C ASP A 191 -11.71 -8.19 14.84
N LEU A 192 -11.33 -9.26 14.13
CA LEU A 192 -11.90 -10.59 14.33
C LEU A 192 -11.61 -11.12 15.74
N LEU A 193 -10.39 -10.94 16.24
CA LEU A 193 -10.00 -11.36 17.58
C LEU A 193 -10.76 -10.57 18.64
N ILE A 194 -10.80 -9.24 18.52
CA ILE A 194 -11.53 -8.36 19.43
C ILE A 194 -13.02 -8.70 19.42
N ALA A 195 -13.64 -8.79 18.23
CA ALA A 195 -15.05 -9.13 18.08
C ALA A 195 -15.36 -10.52 18.62
N GLY A 196 -14.52 -11.53 18.32
CA GLY A 196 -14.68 -12.89 18.79
C GLY A 196 -14.62 -12.98 20.32
N ILE A 197 -13.58 -12.40 20.94
CA ILE A 197 -13.43 -12.39 22.40
C ILE A 197 -14.55 -11.58 23.07
N ALA A 198 -14.86 -10.40 22.55
CA ALA A 198 -15.92 -9.55 23.10
C ALA A 198 -17.28 -10.24 23.01
N ALA A 199 -17.60 -10.85 21.88
CA ALA A 199 -18.90 -11.49 21.67
C ALA A 199 -19.02 -12.80 22.48
N LEU A 200 -17.97 -13.63 22.55
CA LEU A 200 -17.96 -14.80 23.44
C LEU A 200 -18.06 -14.41 24.91
N SER A 201 -17.39 -13.33 25.33
CA SER A 201 -17.48 -12.79 26.69
C SER A 201 -18.87 -12.24 27.00
N LEU A 202 -19.50 -11.56 26.03
CA LEU A 202 -20.86 -11.06 26.15
C LEU A 202 -21.88 -12.21 26.24
N ILE A 203 -21.76 -13.24 25.40
CA ILE A 203 -22.60 -14.44 25.48
C ILE A 203 -22.40 -15.12 26.83
N LEU A 204 -21.15 -15.27 27.30
CA LEU A 204 -20.85 -15.84 28.61
C LEU A 204 -21.56 -15.07 29.73
N LEU A 205 -21.51 -13.74 29.69
CA LEU A 205 -22.12 -12.87 30.69
C LEU A 205 -23.66 -13.00 30.66
N ILE A 206 -24.27 -12.94 29.48
CA ILE A 206 -25.72 -13.09 29.31
C ILE A 206 -26.16 -14.48 29.79
N MET A 207 -25.44 -15.53 29.39
CA MET A 207 -25.71 -16.90 29.85
C MET A 207 -25.55 -17.05 31.35
N MET A 208 -24.54 -16.42 31.95
CA MET A 208 -24.35 -16.43 33.40
C MET A 208 -25.52 -15.78 34.13
N ILE A 209 -26.05 -14.66 33.62
CA ILE A 209 -27.23 -13.99 34.19
C ILE A 209 -28.48 -14.87 34.08
N ILE A 210 -28.70 -15.49 32.93
CA ILE A 210 -29.91 -16.26 32.64
C ILE A 210 -29.89 -17.61 33.37
N THR A 211 -28.79 -18.34 33.29
CA THR A 211 -28.65 -19.65 33.94
C THR A 211 -28.34 -19.55 35.43
N ARG A 212 -27.83 -18.39 35.90
CA ARG A 212 -27.27 -18.20 37.25
C ARG A 212 -26.24 -19.28 37.63
N SER A 213 -25.56 -19.84 36.63
CA SER A 213 -24.55 -20.88 36.80
C SER A 213 -23.36 -20.63 35.87
N LEU A 214 -22.16 -20.63 36.45
CA LEU A 214 -20.92 -20.45 35.70
C LEU A 214 -20.60 -21.66 34.82
N VAL A 215 -20.86 -22.86 35.32
CA VAL A 215 -20.56 -24.12 34.61
C VAL A 215 -21.47 -24.27 33.39
N ALA A 216 -22.77 -24.05 33.54
CA ALA A 216 -23.69 -24.05 32.40
C ALA A 216 -23.29 -23.02 31.33
N ALA A 217 -22.94 -21.80 31.75
CA ALA A 217 -22.53 -20.75 30.84
C ALA A 217 -21.24 -21.11 30.08
N LEU A 218 -20.23 -21.67 30.76
CA LEU A 218 -18.98 -22.10 30.13
C LEU A 218 -19.18 -23.24 29.14
N VAL A 219 -20.02 -24.24 29.47
CA VAL A 219 -20.33 -25.34 28.54
C VAL A 219 -20.97 -24.79 27.27
N ILE A 220 -21.94 -23.89 27.39
CA ILE A 220 -22.65 -23.32 26.24
C ILE A 220 -21.69 -22.52 25.36
N VAL A 221 -20.89 -21.64 25.95
CA VAL A 221 -19.89 -20.87 25.20
C VAL A 221 -18.85 -21.77 24.56
N GLY A 222 -18.42 -22.82 25.26
CA GLY A 222 -17.52 -23.84 24.72
C GLY A 222 -18.12 -24.58 23.52
N THR A 223 -19.41 -24.92 23.58
CA THR A 223 -20.11 -25.55 22.45
C THR A 223 -20.25 -24.61 21.24
N VAL A 224 -20.43 -23.30 21.46
CA VAL A 224 -20.44 -22.28 20.38
C VAL A 224 -19.04 -22.13 19.77
N ALA A 225 -18.00 -22.04 20.61
CA ALA A 225 -16.62 -21.96 20.11
C ALA A 225 -16.25 -23.22 19.32
N LEU A 226 -16.71 -24.40 19.76
CA LEU A 226 -16.52 -25.65 19.06
C LEU A 226 -17.27 -25.68 17.72
N SER A 227 -18.52 -25.19 17.65
CA SER A 227 -19.26 -25.12 16.39
C SER A 227 -18.64 -24.12 15.41
N LEU A 228 -18.13 -22.98 15.89
CA LEU A 228 -17.35 -22.04 15.09
C LEU A 228 -16.08 -22.69 14.51
N GLY A 229 -15.30 -23.37 15.35
CA GLY A 229 -14.10 -24.08 14.91
C GLY A 229 -14.39 -25.20 13.93
N ALA A 230 -15.44 -25.99 14.18
CA ALA A 230 -15.88 -27.06 13.29
C ALA A 230 -16.40 -26.52 11.95
N SER A 231 -17.14 -25.41 11.96
CA SER A 231 -17.61 -24.74 10.74
C SER A 231 -16.45 -24.27 9.87
N PHE A 232 -15.45 -23.63 10.48
CA PHE A 232 -14.28 -23.17 9.76
C PHE A 232 -13.46 -24.35 9.21
N GLY A 233 -13.18 -25.35 10.05
CA GLY A 233 -12.45 -26.55 9.64
C GLY A 233 -13.15 -27.31 8.51
N LEU A 234 -14.48 -27.43 8.57
CA LEU A 234 -15.28 -28.08 7.53
C LEU A 234 -15.28 -27.28 6.23
N SER A 235 -15.32 -25.94 6.31
CA SER A 235 -15.21 -25.09 5.13
C SER A 235 -13.83 -25.18 4.48
N VAL A 236 -12.76 -25.17 5.26
CA VAL A 236 -11.39 -25.40 4.79
C VAL A 236 -11.27 -26.76 4.10
N LEU A 237 -11.87 -27.81 4.67
CA LEU A 237 -11.88 -29.13 4.07
C LEU A 237 -12.63 -29.15 2.73
N VAL A 238 -13.83 -28.56 2.66
CA VAL A 238 -14.65 -28.56 1.44
C VAL A 238 -14.02 -27.71 0.34
N TRP A 239 -13.53 -26.51 0.65
CA TRP A 239 -13.03 -25.61 -0.38
C TRP A 239 -11.57 -25.85 -0.74
N GLN A 240 -10.69 -26.00 0.26
CA GLN A 240 -9.25 -26.14 -0.01
C GLN A 240 -8.88 -27.57 -0.40
N HIS A 241 -9.41 -28.58 0.30
CA HIS A 241 -9.01 -29.98 0.06
C HIS A 241 -9.85 -30.66 -1.03
N LEU A 242 -11.16 -30.39 -1.09
CA LEU A 242 -12.03 -31.05 -2.08
C LEU A 242 -12.08 -30.29 -3.42
N LEU A 243 -12.19 -28.95 -3.36
CA LEU A 243 -12.32 -28.11 -4.56
C LEU A 243 -11.00 -27.47 -5.02
N GLY A 244 -9.94 -27.48 -4.18
CA GLY A 244 -8.65 -26.87 -4.49
C GLY A 244 -8.66 -25.34 -4.53
N ILE A 245 -9.68 -24.69 -3.97
CA ILE A 245 -9.88 -23.24 -4.01
C ILE A 245 -9.62 -22.65 -2.63
N GLN A 246 -8.77 -21.63 -2.56
CA GLN A 246 -8.51 -20.92 -1.31
C GLN A 246 -9.74 -20.14 -0.85
N LEU A 247 -9.96 -20.12 0.48
CA LEU A 247 -11.02 -19.31 1.08
C LEU A 247 -10.66 -17.84 0.96
N TYR A 248 -11.64 -17.03 0.58
CA TYR A 248 -11.49 -15.60 0.64
C TYR A 248 -11.52 -15.12 2.10
N TRP A 249 -10.68 -14.14 2.46
CA TRP A 249 -10.45 -13.71 3.84
C TRP A 249 -11.74 -13.26 4.56
N ILE A 250 -12.67 -12.63 3.85
CA ILE A 250 -13.94 -12.15 4.43
C ILE A 250 -14.87 -13.29 4.87
N VAL A 251 -14.67 -14.50 4.32
CA VAL A 251 -15.52 -15.67 4.61
C VAL A 251 -15.42 -16.02 6.08
N LEU A 252 -14.20 -15.99 6.65
CA LEU A 252 -13.98 -16.24 8.06
C LEU A 252 -14.68 -15.19 8.92
N ALA A 253 -14.52 -13.91 8.60
CA ALA A 253 -15.12 -12.82 9.36
C ALA A 253 -16.65 -12.89 9.38
N LEU A 254 -17.28 -13.06 8.22
CA LEU A 254 -18.73 -13.18 8.12
C LEU A 254 -19.26 -14.46 8.76
N ALA A 255 -18.56 -15.59 8.59
CA ALA A 255 -18.93 -16.84 9.24
C ALA A 255 -18.92 -16.69 10.76
N VAL A 256 -17.86 -16.12 11.35
CA VAL A 256 -17.79 -15.91 12.80
C VAL A 256 -18.94 -15.03 13.28
N ILE A 257 -19.18 -13.88 12.63
CA ILE A 257 -20.24 -12.94 13.03
C ILE A 257 -21.61 -13.62 12.96
N LEU A 258 -21.94 -14.29 11.85
CA LEU A 258 -23.27 -14.86 11.62
C LEU A 258 -23.51 -16.13 12.45
N LEU A 259 -22.53 -17.03 12.54
CA LEU A 259 -22.64 -18.24 13.35
C LEU A 259 -22.72 -17.91 14.84
N LEU A 260 -21.98 -16.90 15.30
CA LEU A 260 -22.05 -16.48 16.69
C LEU A 260 -23.38 -15.79 16.99
N ALA A 261 -23.89 -14.95 16.09
CA ALA A 261 -25.22 -14.35 16.23
C ALA A 261 -26.32 -15.43 16.32
N VAL A 262 -26.43 -16.27 15.29
CA VAL A 262 -27.49 -17.27 15.20
C VAL A 262 -27.33 -18.40 16.21
N GLY A 263 -26.11 -18.87 16.43
CA GLY A 263 -25.81 -19.92 17.41
C GLY A 263 -26.14 -19.51 18.84
N SER A 264 -25.89 -18.23 19.19
CA SER A 264 -26.20 -17.71 20.52
C SER A 264 -27.71 -17.65 20.79
N ASP A 265 -28.50 -17.19 19.84
CA ASP A 265 -29.97 -17.04 19.97
C ASP A 265 -30.66 -18.39 20.17
N TYR A 266 -30.24 -19.41 19.41
CA TYR A 266 -30.82 -20.73 19.57
C TYR A 266 -30.38 -21.39 20.87
N ASN A 267 -29.12 -21.22 21.29
CA ASN A 267 -28.64 -21.74 22.58
C ASN A 267 -29.42 -21.14 23.75
N LEU A 268 -29.72 -19.84 23.65
CA LEU A 268 -30.56 -19.14 24.61
C LEU A 268 -31.98 -19.74 24.70
N LEU A 269 -32.64 -20.02 23.56
CA LEU A 269 -33.98 -20.60 23.56
C LEU A 269 -34.00 -22.00 24.20
N LEU A 270 -33.00 -22.83 23.90
CA LEU A 270 -32.90 -24.17 24.47
C LEU A 270 -32.71 -24.11 26.00
N ILE A 271 -31.81 -23.23 26.48
CA ILE A 271 -31.51 -23.16 27.91
C ILE A 271 -32.63 -22.51 28.72
N SER A 272 -33.36 -21.53 28.16
CA SER A 272 -34.55 -20.97 28.81
C SER A 272 -35.58 -22.09 29.06
N ARG A 273 -35.76 -22.98 28.08
CA ARG A 273 -36.68 -24.11 28.19
C ARG A 273 -36.17 -25.19 29.14
N PHE A 274 -34.87 -25.48 29.13
CA PHE A 274 -34.27 -26.36 30.15
C PHE A 274 -34.57 -25.81 31.54
N LYS A 275 -34.42 -24.49 31.75
CA LYS A 275 -34.66 -23.82 33.03
C LYS A 275 -36.12 -23.86 33.47
N GLU A 276 -37.05 -23.65 32.55
CA GLU A 276 -38.49 -23.77 32.82
C GLU A 276 -38.86 -25.19 33.28
N GLU A 277 -38.20 -26.22 32.70
CA GLU A 277 -38.54 -27.62 32.93
C GLU A 277 -37.74 -28.29 34.04
N ILE A 278 -36.80 -27.57 34.68
CA ILE A 278 -36.05 -28.02 35.88
C ILE A 278 -37.00 -28.53 36.98
N GLY A 279 -38.19 -27.95 37.09
CA GLY A 279 -39.15 -28.25 38.16
C GLY A 279 -39.63 -29.71 38.21
N ALA A 280 -39.55 -30.45 37.10
CA ALA A 280 -39.92 -31.87 37.06
C ALA A 280 -38.78 -32.86 37.31
N GLY A 281 -37.57 -32.36 37.61
CA GLY A 281 -36.36 -33.17 37.79
C GLY A 281 -35.43 -33.10 36.58
N LEU A 282 -34.12 -33.25 36.80
CA LEU A 282 -33.08 -33.00 35.80
C LEU A 282 -33.24 -33.84 34.52
N ASN A 283 -33.38 -35.17 34.66
CA ASN A 283 -33.44 -36.06 33.49
C ASN A 283 -34.76 -35.90 32.73
N THR A 284 -35.89 -35.82 33.44
CA THR A 284 -37.21 -35.66 32.84
C THR A 284 -37.40 -34.26 32.23
N GLY A 285 -36.80 -33.23 32.83
CA GLY A 285 -36.82 -31.86 32.33
C GLY A 285 -36.03 -31.70 31.04
N ILE A 286 -34.82 -32.29 30.94
CA ILE A 286 -34.03 -32.29 29.70
C ILE A 286 -34.78 -33.03 28.58
N ILE A 287 -35.33 -34.21 28.86
CA ILE A 287 -36.09 -34.99 27.85
C ILE A 287 -37.32 -34.22 27.38
N ARG A 288 -38.11 -33.63 28.30
CA ARG A 288 -39.32 -32.88 27.94
C ARG A 288 -39.01 -31.60 27.18
N ALA A 289 -37.95 -30.89 27.56
CA ALA A 289 -37.51 -29.72 26.83
C ALA A 289 -36.98 -30.07 25.44
N MET A 290 -36.18 -31.14 25.30
CA MET A 290 -35.73 -31.62 23.99
C MET A 290 -36.90 -32.07 23.11
N ALA A 291 -37.89 -32.77 23.66
CA ALA A 291 -39.07 -33.20 22.92
C ALA A 291 -39.97 -32.02 22.51
N GLY A 292 -40.08 -30.99 23.34
CA GLY A 292 -40.95 -29.84 23.10
C GLY A 292 -40.35 -28.77 22.19
N THR A 293 -39.05 -28.49 22.30
CA THR A 293 -38.41 -27.38 21.56
C THR A 293 -37.27 -27.81 20.65
N GLY A 294 -36.75 -29.02 20.80
CA GLY A 294 -35.71 -29.57 19.92
C GLY A 294 -36.16 -29.53 18.47
N GLY A 295 -37.35 -30.08 18.17
CA GLY A 295 -37.90 -30.13 16.81
C GLY A 295 -38.02 -28.77 16.11
N VAL A 296 -38.58 -27.76 16.80
CA VAL A 296 -38.76 -26.40 16.26
C VAL A 296 -37.40 -25.75 15.98
N VAL A 297 -36.44 -25.89 16.89
CA VAL A 297 -35.12 -25.29 16.75
C VAL A 297 -34.31 -25.99 15.64
N THR A 298 -34.36 -27.31 15.54
CA THR A 298 -33.73 -28.04 14.42
C THR A 298 -34.37 -27.70 13.08
N ALA A 299 -35.70 -27.54 13.01
CA ALA A 299 -36.37 -27.16 11.77
C ALA A 299 -35.95 -25.75 11.32
N ALA A 300 -35.93 -24.78 12.25
CA ALA A 300 -35.46 -23.42 11.96
C ALA A 300 -33.99 -23.41 11.51
N GLY A 301 -33.13 -24.15 12.21
CA GLY A 301 -31.72 -24.29 11.86
C GLY A 301 -31.49 -24.94 10.50
N LEU A 302 -32.26 -25.98 10.16
CA LEU A 302 -32.18 -26.67 8.87
C LEU A 302 -32.64 -25.77 7.72
N VAL A 303 -33.75 -25.04 7.90
CA VAL A 303 -34.23 -24.07 6.91
C VAL A 303 -33.17 -22.99 6.68
N PHE A 304 -32.61 -22.42 7.74
CA PHE A 304 -31.60 -21.38 7.61
C PHE A 304 -30.31 -21.89 6.97
N ALA A 305 -29.85 -23.09 7.36
CA ALA A 305 -28.72 -23.74 6.73
C ALA A 305 -28.95 -24.01 5.24
N ALA A 306 -30.16 -24.44 4.85
CA ALA A 306 -30.53 -24.64 3.46
C ALA A 306 -30.55 -23.31 2.67
N THR A 307 -31.10 -22.24 3.26
CA THR A 307 -31.09 -20.90 2.65
C THR A 307 -29.67 -20.40 2.43
N MET A 308 -28.79 -20.50 3.42
CA MET A 308 -27.39 -20.10 3.28
C MET A 308 -26.65 -20.98 2.28
N SER A 309 -26.88 -22.30 2.30
CA SER A 309 -26.25 -23.23 1.35
C SER A 309 -26.67 -22.97 -0.09
N SER A 310 -27.86 -22.40 -0.34
CA SER A 310 -28.32 -22.04 -1.68
C SER A 310 -27.44 -20.99 -2.37
N PHE A 311 -26.65 -20.22 -1.62
CA PHE A 311 -25.72 -19.24 -2.20
C PHE A 311 -24.58 -19.90 -2.99
N VAL A 312 -24.39 -21.22 -2.87
CA VAL A 312 -23.45 -21.98 -3.70
C VAL A 312 -23.78 -21.86 -5.20
N PHE A 313 -25.05 -21.60 -5.54
CA PHE A 313 -25.49 -21.40 -6.92
C PHE A 313 -25.24 -19.97 -7.44
N SER A 314 -24.67 -19.08 -6.62
CA SER A 314 -24.32 -17.73 -7.06
C SER A 314 -23.08 -17.75 -7.96
N ASP A 315 -23.09 -16.93 -9.01
CA ASP A 315 -21.93 -16.73 -9.89
C ASP A 315 -20.73 -16.14 -9.14
N LEU A 316 -20.97 -15.46 -8.02
CA LEU A 316 -19.93 -14.96 -7.13
C LEU A 316 -19.43 -16.06 -6.19
N ARG A 317 -18.26 -16.64 -6.50
CA ARG A 317 -17.60 -17.67 -5.67
C ARG A 317 -17.50 -17.27 -4.19
N VAL A 318 -17.23 -16.00 -3.91
CA VAL A 318 -17.16 -15.47 -2.53
C VAL A 318 -18.49 -15.68 -1.80
N LEU A 319 -19.62 -15.43 -2.47
CA LEU A 319 -20.95 -15.60 -1.88
C LEU A 319 -21.27 -17.08 -1.63
N GLY A 320 -20.88 -17.95 -2.57
CA GLY A 320 -20.95 -19.40 -2.39
C GLY A 320 -20.11 -19.91 -1.23
N GLN A 321 -18.88 -19.40 -1.06
CA GLN A 321 -18.01 -19.73 0.07
C GLN A 321 -18.63 -19.30 1.40
N ILE A 322 -19.15 -18.07 1.49
CA ILE A 322 -19.82 -17.56 2.70
C ILE A 322 -21.02 -18.43 3.06
N GLY A 323 -21.94 -18.65 2.11
CA GLY A 323 -23.17 -19.37 2.36
C GLY A 323 -22.96 -20.84 2.71
N THR A 324 -22.05 -21.53 2.03
CA THR A 324 -21.70 -22.93 2.35
C THR A 324 -21.01 -23.05 3.70
N THR A 325 -20.10 -22.12 4.05
CA THR A 325 -19.43 -22.12 5.36
C THR A 325 -20.44 -21.99 6.49
N ILE A 326 -21.33 -21.00 6.39
CA ILE A 326 -22.37 -20.76 7.40
C ILE A 326 -23.36 -21.92 7.44
N GLY A 327 -23.82 -22.39 6.27
CA GLY A 327 -24.76 -23.51 6.18
C GLY A 327 -24.21 -24.78 6.86
N LEU A 328 -22.97 -25.16 6.54
CA LEU A 328 -22.30 -26.31 7.15
C LEU A 328 -22.06 -26.11 8.65
N GLY A 329 -21.68 -24.90 9.07
CA GLY A 329 -21.54 -24.55 10.49
C GLY A 329 -22.83 -24.68 11.27
N LEU A 330 -23.94 -24.19 10.70
CA LEU A 330 -25.27 -24.31 11.31
C LEU A 330 -25.76 -25.75 11.35
N LEU A 331 -25.53 -26.55 10.31
CA LEU A 331 -25.85 -27.98 10.34
C LEU A 331 -25.08 -28.69 11.44
N PHE A 332 -23.79 -28.39 11.59
CA PHE A 332 -22.98 -28.96 12.66
C PHE A 332 -23.46 -28.50 14.05
N ASP A 333 -23.73 -27.20 14.23
CA ASP A 333 -24.27 -26.67 15.49
C ASP A 333 -25.61 -27.33 15.85
N THR A 334 -26.53 -27.40 14.89
CA THR A 334 -27.90 -27.86 15.15
C THR A 334 -28.00 -29.37 15.31
N LEU A 335 -27.31 -30.14 14.47
CA LEU A 335 -27.42 -31.59 14.44
C LEU A 335 -26.44 -32.28 15.38
N VAL A 336 -25.21 -31.78 15.53
CA VAL A 336 -24.18 -32.45 16.33
C VAL A 336 -24.12 -31.83 17.73
N VAL A 337 -23.89 -30.52 17.78
CA VAL A 337 -23.65 -29.84 19.04
C VAL A 337 -24.92 -29.77 19.88
N ARG A 338 -26.00 -29.24 19.32
CA ARG A 338 -27.26 -29.00 20.04
C ARG A 338 -28.07 -30.26 20.27
N ALA A 339 -28.15 -31.18 19.29
CA ALA A 339 -28.96 -32.38 19.44
C ALA A 339 -28.28 -33.44 20.31
N PHE A 340 -26.95 -33.57 20.25
CA PHE A 340 -26.22 -34.61 20.99
C PHE A 340 -25.30 -34.06 22.07
N MET A 341 -24.43 -33.09 21.77
CA MET A 341 -23.39 -32.65 22.70
C MET A 341 -23.97 -31.93 23.92
N THR A 342 -24.82 -30.92 23.72
CA THR A 342 -25.38 -30.08 24.79
C THR A 342 -26.22 -30.89 25.79
N PRO A 343 -27.16 -31.77 25.37
CA PRO A 343 -27.92 -32.61 26.30
C PRO A 343 -27.03 -33.65 27.01
N SER A 344 -26.07 -34.24 26.30
CA SER A 344 -25.16 -35.24 26.89
C SER A 344 -24.29 -34.63 27.98
N ILE A 345 -23.72 -33.45 27.75
CA ILE A 345 -22.92 -32.72 28.75
C ILE A 345 -23.80 -32.31 29.93
N ALA A 346 -25.02 -31.83 29.68
CA ALA A 346 -25.97 -31.46 30.74
C ALA A 346 -26.35 -32.65 31.63
N VAL A 347 -26.56 -33.84 31.06
CA VAL A 347 -26.84 -35.07 31.81
C VAL A 347 -25.60 -35.54 32.58
N LEU A 348 -24.42 -35.50 31.97
CA LEU A 348 -23.18 -36.01 32.56
C LEU A 348 -22.71 -35.14 33.74
N LEU A 349 -22.84 -33.81 33.62
CA LEU A 349 -22.55 -32.88 34.72
C LEU A 349 -23.66 -32.83 35.77
N GLY A 350 -24.91 -33.12 35.40
CA GLY A 350 -26.05 -33.27 36.30
C GLY A 350 -26.21 -32.10 37.28
N ARG A 351 -25.92 -32.33 38.57
CA ARG A 351 -26.02 -31.31 39.62
C ARG A 351 -24.96 -30.19 39.51
N TRP A 352 -23.80 -30.51 38.94
CA TRP A 352 -22.68 -29.57 38.79
C TRP A 352 -22.92 -28.60 37.64
N PHE A 353 -23.71 -29.00 36.65
CA PHE A 353 -24.12 -28.14 35.55
C PHE A 353 -24.80 -26.86 36.03
N TRP A 354 -25.56 -26.94 37.13
CA TRP A 354 -26.31 -25.80 37.68
C TRP A 354 -25.62 -25.11 38.86
N TRP A 355 -24.39 -25.50 39.22
CA TRP A 355 -23.66 -24.87 40.35
C TRP A 355 -23.44 -23.38 40.06
N PRO A 356 -23.82 -22.43 40.95
CA PRO A 356 -24.14 -22.54 42.39
C PRO A 356 -25.62 -22.75 42.75
N GLN A 357 -26.52 -22.80 41.78
CA GLN A 357 -27.96 -22.97 42.01
C GLN A 357 -28.26 -24.40 42.47
N ARG A 358 -28.81 -24.57 43.69
CA ARG A 358 -29.21 -25.88 44.22
C ARG A 358 -30.45 -26.41 43.50
N VAL A 359 -30.23 -27.16 42.42
CA VAL A 359 -31.29 -27.86 41.68
C VAL A 359 -31.48 -29.27 42.24
N ARG A 360 -32.73 -29.63 42.56
CA ARG A 360 -33.06 -30.96 43.11
C ARG A 360 -33.00 -32.02 41.98
N PRO A 361 -32.25 -33.12 42.14
CA PRO A 361 -32.14 -34.17 41.10
C PRO A 361 -33.46 -34.92 40.84
N ARG A 362 -34.36 -34.96 41.83
CA ARG A 362 -35.66 -35.62 41.75
C ARG A 362 -36.78 -34.60 41.98
N PRO A 363 -37.93 -34.73 41.30
CA PRO A 363 -39.10 -33.92 41.61
C PRO A 363 -39.42 -34.06 43.10
N ALA A 364 -39.85 -32.96 43.74
CA ALA A 364 -40.31 -33.03 45.12
C ALA A 364 -41.41 -34.10 45.19
N SER A 365 -41.15 -35.18 45.93
CA SER A 365 -42.10 -36.28 46.06
C SER A 365 -43.47 -35.69 46.40
N ARG A 366 -44.47 -35.93 45.54
CA ARG A 366 -45.87 -35.58 45.84
C ARG A 366 -46.33 -36.24 47.15
N MET A 367 -45.63 -37.29 47.61
CA MET A 367 -45.91 -38.00 48.86
C MET A 367 -45.43 -37.26 50.12
N LEU A 368 -44.65 -36.17 50.00
CA LEU A 368 -44.22 -35.34 51.15
C LEU A 368 -45.09 -34.09 51.35
N ARG A 369 -46.19 -33.95 50.61
CA ARG A 369 -47.18 -32.92 50.93
C ARG A 369 -47.97 -33.41 52.14
N PRO A 370 -48.12 -32.60 53.22
CA PRO A 370 -48.97 -32.97 54.35
C PRO A 370 -50.46 -33.08 54.00
N TYR A 371 -50.84 -32.79 52.74
CA TYR A 371 -52.18 -32.89 52.20
C TYR A 371 -52.17 -33.68 50.88
N GLY A 372 -53.12 -34.61 50.75
CA GLY A 372 -53.34 -35.36 49.50
C GLY A 372 -53.81 -34.46 48.34
N PRO A 373 -53.75 -34.94 47.09
CA PRO A 373 -54.32 -34.23 45.95
C PRO A 373 -55.81 -33.92 46.19
N ARG A 374 -56.28 -32.72 45.82
CA ARG A 374 -57.70 -32.29 45.98
C ARG A 374 -58.76 -33.34 45.58
N PRO A 375 -58.59 -34.12 44.49
CA PRO A 375 -59.54 -35.18 44.14
C PRO A 375 -59.61 -36.29 45.20
N VAL A 376 -58.46 -36.71 45.73
CA VAL A 376 -58.34 -37.80 46.71
C VAL A 376 -58.84 -37.36 48.08
N VAL A 377 -58.57 -36.11 48.47
CA VAL A 377 -59.11 -35.51 49.71
C VAL A 377 -60.63 -35.36 49.61
N ARG A 378 -61.16 -34.96 48.45
CA ARG A 378 -62.60 -34.89 48.22
C ARG A 378 -63.27 -36.27 48.28
N GLU A 379 -62.65 -37.29 47.70
CA GLU A 379 -63.17 -38.66 47.71
C GLU A 379 -63.21 -39.25 49.13
N LEU A 380 -62.17 -39.02 49.94
CA LEU A 380 -62.14 -39.41 51.36
C LEU A 380 -63.25 -38.72 52.18
N LEU A 381 -63.41 -37.39 52.02
CA LEU A 381 -64.45 -36.64 52.73
C LEU A 381 -65.87 -37.06 52.32
N LEU A 382 -66.08 -37.40 51.04
CA LEU A 382 -67.36 -37.90 50.54
C LEU A 382 -67.66 -39.33 51.01
N ARG A 383 -66.61 -40.14 51.23
CA ARG A 383 -66.75 -41.51 51.75
C ARG A 383 -67.09 -41.51 53.25
N GLU A 384 -66.46 -40.66 54.04
CA GLU A 384 -66.80 -40.48 55.47
C GLU A 384 -68.24 -40.00 55.69
N GLY A 385 -68.77 -39.15 54.81
CA GLY A 385 -70.17 -38.69 54.89
C GLY A 385 -71.22 -39.77 54.56
N ASN A 386 -70.82 -40.85 53.88
CA ASN A 386 -71.71 -41.94 53.46
C ASN A 386 -71.73 -43.12 54.46
N ASP A 387 -70.69 -43.22 55.29
CA ASP A 387 -70.52 -44.27 56.32
C ASP A 387 -70.99 -43.83 57.72
N ASP A 388 -71.59 -42.62 57.87
CA ASP A 388 -72.23 -42.20 59.12
C ASP A 388 -73.57 -42.95 59.31
N PRO A 389 -73.71 -43.82 60.33
CA PRO A 389 -74.96 -44.55 60.59
C PRO A 389 -76.15 -43.63 60.93
N ARG A 390 -75.95 -42.32 61.11
CA ARG A 390 -77.03 -41.35 61.37
C ARG A 390 -77.75 -40.85 60.13
N THR A 391 -77.15 -40.94 58.93
CA THR A 391 -77.77 -40.46 57.68
C THR A 391 -78.56 -41.53 56.93
N GLN A 392 -78.37 -42.83 57.23
CA GLN A 392 -79.08 -43.91 56.53
C GLN A 392 -80.55 -44.12 56.96
N VAL A 393 -81.02 -43.43 58.02
CA VAL A 393 -82.40 -43.59 58.53
C VAL A 393 -83.42 -42.65 57.84
N ALA A 394 -82.97 -41.70 57.01
CA ALA A 394 -83.85 -40.65 56.47
C ALA A 394 -84.43 -40.92 55.06
N THR A 395 -84.16 -42.07 54.43
CA THR A 395 -84.48 -42.27 53.00
C THR A 395 -85.43 -43.43 52.70
N HIS A 396 -86.20 -43.89 53.70
CA HIS A 396 -87.35 -44.75 53.48
C HIS A 396 -88.52 -44.33 54.38
N ARG A 397 -89.29 -43.36 53.90
CA ARG A 397 -90.69 -43.18 54.29
C ARG A 397 -91.51 -42.61 53.15
#